data_AF-A0AAD1S0W4-F1
#
_entry.id   AF-A0AAD1S0W4-F1
#
_cell.length_a   1.000
_cell.length_b   1.000
_cell.length_c   1.000
_cell.angle_alpha   90.00
_cell.angle_beta   90.00
_cell.angle_gamma   90.00
#
_symmetry.space_group_name_H-M   'P 1'
#
loop_
_entity.id
_entity.type
_entity.pdbx_description
1 polymer ?
#
loop_
_entity_poly.entity_id
_entity_poly.type
_entity_poly.pdbx_seq_one_letter_code
_entity_poly.pdbx_strand_id
1 'polypeptide(L)'
;MEPAHTNTTTGYESPSLVHSPFGSDETIVGKFDGIWDRGSMVAMNPIDRERYANAMISLMDKDCRYLLVTLEYNPKLHPGPPFYVPDAELEKLLGSFCNFKCLKTTDALTEVERKWGLDFFNENLVLVTLKQ
;
A
#
# COMPACT_ATOMS: atom_id res chain seq x y z
N MET A 1 -7.94 -56.68 -8.69
CA MET A 1 -7.41 -55.39 -9.16
C MET A 1 -8.20 -54.29 -8.46
N GLU A 2 -7.48 -53.31 -7.95
CA GLU A 2 -7.78 -52.37 -6.84
C GLU A 2 -9.08 -51.55 -6.93
N PRO A 3 -9.60 -51.05 -5.78
CA PRO A 3 -10.55 -49.96 -5.77
C PRO A 3 -9.85 -48.61 -5.99
N ALA A 4 -10.48 -47.74 -6.78
CA ALA A 4 -9.98 -46.41 -7.11
C ALA A 4 -9.85 -45.53 -5.86
N HIS A 5 -8.65 -44.98 -5.63
CA HIS A 5 -8.40 -43.95 -4.65
C HIS A 5 -9.06 -42.63 -5.07
N THR A 6 -10.03 -42.16 -4.29
CA THR A 6 -10.53 -40.78 -4.39
C THR A 6 -9.52 -39.83 -3.76
N ASN A 7 -8.75 -39.12 -4.59
CA ASN A 7 -7.93 -38.00 -4.14
C ASN A 7 -8.84 -36.80 -3.81
N THR A 8 -9.06 -36.55 -2.52
CA THR A 8 -9.54 -35.26 -2.02
C THR A 8 -8.41 -34.25 -2.11
N THR A 9 -8.36 -33.47 -3.20
CA THR A 9 -7.55 -32.26 -3.26
C THR A 9 -8.24 -31.19 -2.42
N THR A 10 -7.68 -30.91 -1.25
CA THR A 10 -7.93 -29.69 -0.49
C THR A 10 -7.49 -28.51 -1.36
N GLY A 11 -8.44 -27.87 -2.03
CA GLY A 11 -8.21 -26.64 -2.79
C GLY A 11 -7.90 -25.51 -1.81
N TYR A 12 -6.62 -25.19 -1.68
CA TYR A 12 -6.21 -23.91 -1.11
C TYR A 12 -6.59 -22.86 -2.15
N GLU A 13 -7.69 -22.14 -1.93
CA GLU A 13 -8.04 -21.01 -2.79
C GLU A 13 -6.93 -19.98 -2.69
N SER A 14 -6.30 -19.69 -3.83
CA SER A 14 -5.32 -18.63 -3.95
C SER A 14 -6.04 -17.31 -3.66
N PRO A 15 -5.53 -16.42 -2.79
CA PRO A 15 -6.15 -15.12 -2.60
C PRO A 15 -6.20 -14.40 -3.95
N SER A 16 -7.41 -14.06 -4.39
CA SER A 16 -7.65 -13.32 -5.62
C SER A 16 -6.91 -11.98 -5.56
N LEU A 17 -5.89 -11.82 -6.41
CA LEU A 17 -5.31 -10.51 -6.66
C LEU A 17 -6.39 -9.62 -7.29
N VAL A 18 -6.70 -8.50 -6.65
CA VAL A 18 -7.55 -7.46 -7.24
C VAL A 18 -6.67 -6.29 -7.65
N HIS A 19 -6.83 -5.88 -8.91
CA HIS A 19 -6.24 -4.69 -9.47
C HIS A 19 -7.35 -3.68 -9.78
N SER A 20 -7.24 -2.45 -9.30
CA SER A 20 -7.98 -1.33 -9.88
C SER A 20 -7.26 0.00 -9.75
N PRO A 21 -6.98 0.63 -10.90
CA PRO A 21 -6.92 2.08 -11.00
C PRO A 21 -8.07 2.60 -11.90
N PHE A 22 -9.33 2.34 -11.51
CA PHE A 22 -10.55 3.03 -11.99
C PHE A 22 -11.39 2.37 -13.10
N GLY A 23 -11.73 1.07 -12.97
CA GLY A 23 -12.83 0.42 -13.71
C GLY A 23 -13.99 0.05 -12.77
N SER A 24 -15.24 0.33 -13.16
CA SER A 24 -16.44 0.20 -12.30
C SER A 24 -17.15 -1.16 -12.35
N ASP A 25 -16.45 -2.25 -12.65
CA ASP A 25 -17.00 -3.61 -12.59
C ASP A 25 -16.16 -4.45 -11.61
N GLU A 26 -16.28 -4.16 -10.32
CA GLU A 26 -15.57 -4.89 -9.28
C GLU A 26 -16.52 -5.33 -8.19
N THR A 27 -16.81 -6.62 -8.20
CA THR A 27 -17.22 -7.40 -7.05
C THR A 27 -16.17 -7.18 -5.96
N ILE A 28 -16.42 -6.25 -5.04
CA ILE A 28 -15.55 -6.03 -3.88
C ILE A 28 -15.51 -7.35 -3.10
N VAL A 29 -14.33 -7.93 -2.96
CA VAL A 29 -14.09 -9.26 -2.37
C VAL A 29 -14.25 -9.27 -0.83
N GLY A 30 -14.93 -8.27 -0.27
CA GLY A 30 -15.06 -8.04 1.17
C GLY A 30 -14.00 -7.10 1.73
N LYS A 31 -13.86 -7.14 3.06
CA LYS A 31 -12.84 -6.40 3.82
C LYS A 31 -11.64 -7.30 4.10
N PHE A 32 -10.49 -6.69 4.36
CA PHE A 32 -9.24 -7.38 4.60
C PHE A 32 -8.71 -7.12 6.01
N ASP A 33 -8.12 -8.15 6.62
CA ASP A 33 -7.40 -8.07 7.90
C ASP A 33 -5.98 -7.49 7.74
N GLY A 34 -5.47 -7.40 6.51
CA GLY A 34 -4.11 -6.95 6.24
C GLY A 34 -3.98 -6.38 4.83
N ILE A 35 -3.24 -5.29 4.73
CA ILE A 35 -2.95 -4.61 3.46
C ILE A 35 -1.45 -4.32 3.40
N TRP A 36 -0.83 -4.59 2.26
CA TRP A 36 0.55 -4.22 1.95
C TRP A 36 0.56 -3.25 0.77
N ASP A 37 0.80 -1.96 1.03
CA ASP A 37 0.97 -0.93 0.00
C ASP A 37 2.42 -0.54 -0.09
N ARG A 38 3.09 -1.10 -1.11
CA ARG A 38 4.42 -0.66 -1.52
C ARG A 38 4.36 -0.26 -2.98
N GLY A 39 4.64 1.01 -3.25
CA GLY A 39 4.65 1.52 -4.62
C GLY A 39 3.27 1.81 -5.19
N SER A 40 2.17 1.72 -4.41
CA SER A 40 0.84 2.12 -4.89
C SER A 40 0.52 3.55 -4.48
N MET A 41 0.43 3.88 -3.18
CA MET A 41 0.20 5.26 -2.71
C MET A 41 1.19 6.27 -3.32
N VAL A 42 2.49 5.93 -3.32
CA VAL A 42 3.53 6.79 -3.88
C VAL A 42 3.53 6.85 -5.41
N ALA A 43 2.80 5.98 -6.11
CA ALA A 43 2.60 6.06 -7.56
C ALA A 43 1.34 6.86 -7.94
N MET A 44 0.43 7.11 -7.00
CA MET A 44 -0.81 7.84 -7.26
C MET A 44 -0.53 9.31 -7.57
N ASN A 45 -1.13 9.80 -8.67
CA ASN A 45 -1.16 11.23 -8.98
C ASN A 45 -1.77 12.00 -7.81
N PRO A 46 -1.26 13.19 -7.45
CA PRO A 46 -1.76 13.96 -6.31
C PRO A 46 -3.28 14.17 -6.28
N ILE A 47 -3.92 14.34 -7.45
CA ILE A 47 -5.37 14.54 -7.57
C ILE A 47 -6.19 13.28 -7.24
N ASP A 48 -5.62 12.09 -7.40
CA ASP A 48 -6.31 10.81 -7.22
C ASP A 48 -6.13 10.24 -5.80
N ARG A 49 -5.21 10.81 -5.00
CA ARG A 49 -4.83 10.29 -3.68
C ARG A 49 -5.96 10.25 -2.67
N GLU A 50 -6.85 11.23 -2.69
CA GLU A 50 -8.02 11.25 -1.80
C GLU A 50 -8.97 10.08 -2.11
N ARG A 51 -9.24 9.86 -3.40
CA ARG A 51 -10.06 8.73 -3.84
C ARG A 51 -9.39 7.39 -3.48
N TYR A 52 -8.08 7.29 -3.68
CA TYR A 52 -7.30 6.11 -3.31
C TYR A 52 -7.36 5.84 -1.80
N ALA A 53 -7.08 6.85 -0.97
CA ALA A 53 -7.12 6.75 0.49
C ALA A 53 -8.50 6.27 1.00
N ASN A 54 -9.59 6.83 0.45
CA ASN A 54 -10.95 6.42 0.80
C ASN A 54 -11.23 4.97 0.40
N ALA A 55 -10.76 4.53 -0.77
CA ALA A 55 -10.87 3.13 -1.18
C ALA A 55 -10.13 2.21 -0.21
N MET A 56 -8.88 2.54 0.15
CA MET A 56 -8.09 1.74 1.10
C MET A 56 -8.78 1.62 2.46
N ILE A 57 -9.31 2.72 3.01
CA ILE A 57 -10.08 2.69 4.27
C ILE A 57 -11.31 1.77 4.14
N SER A 58 -12.05 1.85 3.04
CA SER A 58 -13.27 1.03 2.84
C SER A 58 -12.99 -0.48 2.81
N LEU A 59 -11.77 -0.86 2.41
CA LEU A 59 -11.30 -2.23 2.33
C LEU A 59 -10.76 -2.75 3.67
N MET A 60 -10.51 -1.88 4.67
CA MET A 60 -10.00 -2.30 5.98
C MET A 60 -11.11 -2.90 6.85
N ASP A 61 -10.88 -4.11 7.39
CA ASP A 61 -11.67 -4.61 8.52
C ASP A 61 -11.24 -3.95 9.85
N LYS A 62 -12.03 -4.13 10.91
CA LYS A 62 -11.87 -3.47 12.22
C LYS A 62 -10.48 -3.66 12.84
N ASP A 63 -9.88 -4.83 12.64
CA ASP A 63 -8.55 -5.18 13.18
C ASP A 63 -7.45 -5.14 12.11
N CYS A 64 -7.74 -4.53 10.95
CA CYS A 64 -6.84 -4.52 9.81
C CYS A 64 -5.48 -3.88 10.13
N ARG A 65 -4.41 -4.54 9.69
CA ARG A 65 -3.04 -4.01 9.71
C ARG A 65 -2.64 -3.58 8.32
N TYR A 66 -2.69 -2.27 8.09
CA TYR A 66 -2.27 -1.69 6.83
C TYR A 66 -0.79 -1.26 6.91
N LEU A 67 0.10 -2.00 6.26
CA LEU A 67 1.50 -1.66 6.10
C LEU A 67 1.70 -0.84 4.83
N LEU A 68 2.03 0.43 5.01
CA LEU A 68 2.27 1.40 3.95
C LEU A 68 3.76 1.73 3.87
N VAL A 69 4.32 1.71 2.67
CA VAL A 69 5.67 2.17 2.38
C VAL A 69 5.63 3.56 1.75
N THR A 70 6.24 4.53 2.41
CA THR A 70 6.49 5.88 1.87
C THR A 70 7.97 6.11 1.62
N LEU A 71 8.27 7.13 0.83
CA LEU A 71 9.63 7.46 0.42
C LEU A 71 9.93 8.91 0.80
N GLU A 72 11.10 9.12 1.39
CA GLU A 72 11.58 10.43 1.81
C GLU A 72 12.83 10.78 1.01
N TYR A 73 12.75 11.90 0.29
CA TYR A 73 13.81 12.44 -0.55
C TYR A 73 13.51 13.91 -0.85
N ASN A 74 14.41 14.64 -1.50
CA ASN A 74 14.14 16.02 -1.92
C ASN A 74 13.24 16.06 -3.17
N PRO A 75 11.95 16.46 -3.08
CA PRO A 75 11.02 16.43 -4.21
C PRO A 75 11.35 17.46 -5.31
N LYS A 76 12.23 18.43 -5.04
CA LYS A 76 12.68 19.38 -6.08
C LYS A 76 13.63 18.74 -7.09
N LEU A 77 14.27 17.63 -6.72
CA LEU A 77 15.25 16.93 -7.55
C LEU A 77 14.61 15.83 -8.41
N HIS A 78 13.52 15.20 -7.92
CA HIS A 78 12.78 14.17 -8.65
C HIS A 78 11.26 14.43 -8.58
N PRO A 79 10.59 14.71 -9.72
CA PRO A 79 9.16 15.03 -9.74
C PRO A 79 8.24 13.81 -9.55
N GLY A 80 8.81 12.59 -9.56
CA GLY A 80 8.07 11.34 -9.48
C GLY A 80 7.58 10.80 -10.84
N PRO A 81 6.97 9.60 -10.85
CA PRO A 81 6.91 8.66 -9.74
C PRO A 81 8.27 7.98 -9.44
N PRO A 82 8.46 7.40 -8.24
CA PRO A 82 7.57 7.53 -7.10
C PRO A 82 7.52 8.98 -6.59
N PHE A 83 6.35 9.43 -6.16
CA PHE A 83 6.14 10.76 -5.61
C PHE A 83 6.46 10.80 -4.12
N TYR A 84 6.98 11.94 -3.66
CA TYR A 84 7.11 12.24 -2.23
C TYR A 84 5.71 12.45 -1.63
N VAL A 85 5.41 11.70 -0.56
CA VAL A 85 4.16 11.82 0.21
C VAL A 85 4.56 12.10 1.67
N PRO A 86 4.54 13.38 2.11
CA PRO A 86 4.94 13.73 3.47
C PRO A 86 3.91 13.26 4.49
N ASP A 87 4.35 13.09 5.74
CA ASP A 87 3.48 12.70 6.87
C ASP A 87 2.27 13.61 7.01
N ALA A 88 2.43 14.93 6.79
CA ALA A 88 1.32 15.89 6.83
C ALA A 88 0.23 15.60 5.77
N GLU A 89 0.61 15.05 4.62
CA GLU A 89 -0.36 14.64 3.60
C GLU A 89 -1.04 13.33 3.99
N LEU A 90 -0.31 12.36 4.56
CA LEU A 90 -0.92 11.14 5.11
C LEU A 90 -1.93 11.46 6.21
N GLU A 91 -1.57 12.35 7.13
CA GLU A 91 -2.46 12.80 8.20
C GLU A 91 -3.70 13.50 7.65
N LYS A 92 -3.56 14.31 6.59
CA LYS A 92 -4.71 14.92 5.91
C LYS A 92 -5.62 13.87 5.26
N LEU A 93 -5.06 12.86 4.60
CA LEU A 93 -5.81 11.88 3.81
C LEU A 93 -6.46 10.79 4.67
N LEU A 94 -5.75 10.31 5.70
CA LEU A 94 -6.11 9.11 6.45
C LEU A 94 -6.26 9.40 7.97
N GLY A 95 -5.71 10.51 8.48
CA GLY A 95 -5.60 10.77 9.92
C GLY A 95 -6.93 11.00 10.65
N SER A 96 -8.03 11.31 9.95
CA SER A 96 -9.36 11.31 10.59
C SER A 96 -9.82 9.92 11.02
N PHE A 97 -9.40 8.87 10.31
CA PHE A 97 -9.87 7.49 10.51
C PHE A 97 -8.79 6.57 11.06
N CYS A 98 -7.53 6.89 10.85
CA CYS A 98 -6.41 6.00 11.12
C CYS A 98 -5.40 6.60 12.11
N ASN A 99 -4.71 5.72 12.81
CA ASN A 99 -3.47 6.01 13.54
C ASN A 99 -2.28 5.53 12.71
N PHE A 100 -1.14 6.20 12.86
CA PHE A 100 0.11 5.86 12.18
C PHE A 100 1.22 5.53 13.18
N LYS A 101 2.06 4.56 12.83
CA LYS A 101 3.28 4.25 13.55
C LYS A 101 4.38 3.91 12.55
N CYS A 102 5.40 4.76 12.46
CA CYS A 102 6.62 4.40 11.73
C CYS A 102 7.28 3.21 12.44
N LEU A 103 7.37 2.09 11.73
CA LEU A 103 7.99 0.86 12.24
C LEU A 103 9.48 0.83 11.93
N LYS A 104 9.87 1.36 10.77
CA LYS A 104 11.25 1.34 10.30
C LYS A 104 11.49 2.40 9.24
N THR A 105 12.64 3.05 9.33
CA THR A 105 13.24 3.84 8.27
C THR A 105 14.51 3.14 7.81
N THR A 106 14.69 2.99 6.50
CA THR A 106 15.87 2.34 5.92
C THR A 106 16.44 3.22 4.82
N ASP A 107 17.76 3.39 4.81
CA ASP A 107 18.45 3.99 3.67
C ASP A 107 18.27 3.06 2.46
N ALA A 108 17.61 3.57 1.44
CA ALA A 108 17.30 2.88 0.20
C ALA A 108 17.98 3.54 -1.00
N LEU A 109 18.95 4.45 -0.77
CA LEU A 109 19.66 5.13 -1.84
C LEU A 109 20.59 4.17 -2.57
N THR A 110 20.29 3.91 -3.84
CA THR A 110 21.15 3.15 -4.75
C THR A 110 21.65 4.00 -5.91
N GLU A 111 22.41 3.40 -6.81
CA GLU A 111 22.82 4.05 -8.07
C GLU A 111 21.63 4.44 -8.96
N VAL A 112 20.45 3.83 -8.79
CA VAL A 112 19.24 4.20 -9.53
C VAL A 112 18.75 5.58 -9.08
N GLU A 113 18.57 5.77 -7.78
CA GLU A 113 18.08 7.01 -7.19
C GLU A 113 19.11 8.15 -7.35
N ARG A 114 20.42 7.83 -7.30
CA ARG A 114 21.47 8.80 -7.61
C ARG A 114 21.36 9.33 -9.04
N LYS A 115 20.93 8.51 -10.01
CA LYS A 115 20.70 8.97 -11.40
C LYS A 115 19.49 9.91 -11.52
N TRP A 116 18.58 9.89 -10.55
CA TRP A 116 17.52 10.90 -10.44
C TRP A 116 18.02 12.21 -9.83
N GLY A 117 19.30 12.28 -9.46
CA GLY A 117 19.93 13.45 -8.84
C GLY A 117 19.78 13.50 -7.33
N LEU A 118 19.33 12.40 -6.69
CA LEU A 118 19.14 12.35 -5.24
C LEU A 118 20.46 12.10 -4.50
N ASP A 119 20.63 12.81 -3.39
CA ASP A 119 21.73 12.69 -2.44
C ASP A 119 21.38 11.84 -1.21
N PHE A 120 20.08 11.66 -0.95
CA PHE A 120 19.52 10.71 0.01
C PHE A 120 18.18 10.16 -0.48
N PHE A 121 17.81 8.97 -0.02
CA PHE A 121 16.52 8.34 -0.32
C PHE A 121 16.19 7.31 0.77
N ASN A 122 15.22 7.61 1.62
CA ASN A 122 14.79 6.70 2.69
C ASN A 122 13.47 6.01 2.33
N GLU A 123 13.38 4.72 2.63
CA GLU A 123 12.14 3.96 2.64
C GLU A 123 11.59 3.89 4.07
N ASN A 124 10.36 4.36 4.27
CA ASN A 124 9.68 4.37 5.55
C ASN A 124 8.55 3.33 5.55
N LEU A 125 8.66 2.32 6.41
CA LEU A 125 7.59 1.37 6.68
C LEU A 125 6.69 1.91 7.80
N VAL A 126 5.46 2.24 7.45
CA VAL A 126 4.44 2.79 8.35
C VAL A 126 3.33 1.78 8.57
N LEU A 127 3.01 1.50 9.83
CA LEU A 127 1.80 0.79 10.20
C LEU A 127 0.65 1.79 10.34
N VAL A 128 -0.42 1.55 9.60
CA VAL A 128 -1.68 2.26 9.60
C VAL A 128 -2.77 1.34 10.18
N THR A 129 -3.53 1.84 11.14
CA THR A 129 -4.60 1.08 11.81
C THR A 129 -5.80 1.98 12.01
N LEU A 130 -7.02 1.45 11.93
CA LEU A 130 -8.24 2.21 12.23
C LEU A 130 -8.23 2.70 13.69
N LYS A 131 -8.79 3.88 13.93
CA LYS A 131 -9.09 4.41 15.26
C LYS A 131 -10.25 3.62 15.87
N GLN A 132 -10.17 3.41 17.18
CA GLN A 132 -11.24 2.82 18.00
C GLN A 132 -12.14 3.90 18.58
#